data_AF-A0A6L6QNJ7-F1
#
_entry.id   AF-A0A6L6QNJ7-F1
#
_cell.length_a   1.000
_cell.length_b   1.000
_cell.length_c   1.000
_cell.angle_alpha   90.00
_cell.angle_beta   90.00
_cell.angle_gamma   90.00
#
_symmetry.space_group_name_H-M   'P 1'
#
loop_
_entity.id
_entity.type
_entity.pdbx_description
1 polymer ?
#
loop_
_entity_poly.entity_id
_entity_poly.type
_entity_poly.pdbx_seq_one_letter_code
_entity_poly.pdbx_strand_id
1 'polypeptide(L)'
;MNKCCNPDHPHCTYWVVPGESTCAGGHAQTAPESDGSSFGLLNTMRNARTGPPSAPAASGYSAPARVYPQLHISGFDPRAAGGRQSLKMELRGMPQDCAPSLSICLRSELIPHGALQQQFIRSVHGDWRPVFVEFSSRGKEHGQYQIHAEIVSKDDSAQRQWECTFVILVPRVDASLNEIHRTFLSTHKNVRVMADDAAIARVSAQGGNTMDIDVTARNAGIAHLDLGAPPGKVDVGYSTIAWDEDLIEIEQPRSGPSHPHPTLAASFINAAPENGACRHIRLFAMEEVAFGRFELADPEADVLLHHFSADGPDCAGLTRRLSGRHAVIRRTRNGFEIEDVSRYGLLLDGVWPGKNKPVPLRTGMKIEMSASIKGIVLLEVSAVMPHGVILHRIDEGARAECFVLLAADTHPGYPLARHNALPKAATLPLFMHHQGGFWHIDQLTGKETALAPTPKQEKLSRIPAHTRFASDPYPEHWIVRSGAAHSPAAA
;
A
#
# COMPACT_ATOMS: atom_id res chain seq x y z
N MET A 1 40.34 -2.14 -31.60
CA MET A 1 40.56 -1.66 -32.98
C MET A 1 39.98 -2.71 -33.91
N ASN A 2 39.10 -2.30 -34.81
CA ASN A 2 38.41 -3.23 -35.71
C ASN A 2 39.08 -3.21 -37.09
N LYS A 3 39.05 -4.33 -37.82
CA LYS A 3 39.48 -4.35 -39.23
C LYS A 3 38.42 -3.67 -40.10
N CYS A 4 38.86 -3.11 -41.24
CA CYS A 4 37.97 -2.53 -42.24
C CYS A 4 36.87 -3.52 -42.65
N CYS A 5 35.61 -3.10 -42.55
CA CYS A 5 34.43 -3.91 -42.87
C CYS A 5 33.67 -3.44 -44.13
N ASN A 6 34.32 -2.66 -44.99
CA ASN A 6 33.73 -2.19 -46.25
C ASN A 6 33.50 -3.37 -47.22
N PRO A 7 32.24 -3.61 -47.67
CA PRO A 7 31.89 -4.73 -48.53
C PRO A 7 32.52 -4.65 -49.93
N ASP A 8 32.85 -3.45 -50.42
CA ASP A 8 33.48 -3.24 -51.73
C ASP A 8 35.00 -3.50 -51.71
N HIS A 9 35.60 -3.62 -50.51
CA HIS A 9 37.02 -3.89 -50.33
C HIS A 9 37.29 -5.00 -49.31
N PRO A 10 36.84 -6.25 -49.57
CA PRO A 10 36.88 -7.36 -48.62
C PRO A 10 38.29 -7.84 -48.25
N HIS A 11 39.30 -7.47 -49.04
CA HIS A 11 40.70 -7.80 -48.78
C HIS A 11 41.48 -6.68 -48.07
N CYS A 12 40.82 -5.59 -47.68
CA CYS A 12 41.47 -4.50 -46.96
C CYS A 12 41.91 -4.93 -45.55
N THR A 13 43.22 -4.86 -45.27
CA THR A 13 43.78 -5.25 -43.97
C THR A 13 44.00 -4.06 -43.02
N TYR A 14 43.64 -2.85 -43.41
CA TYR A 14 43.83 -1.64 -42.61
C TYR A 14 42.85 -1.58 -41.42
N TRP A 15 43.33 -1.01 -40.32
CA TRP A 15 42.57 -0.86 -39.07
C TRP A 15 41.67 0.38 -39.08
N VAL A 16 40.61 0.31 -38.27
CA VAL A 16 39.65 1.37 -38.01
C VAL A 16 39.69 1.71 -36.52
N VAL A 17 39.88 2.99 -36.23
CA VAL A 17 39.79 3.53 -34.87
C VAL A 17 38.31 3.56 -34.45
N PRO A 18 37.94 3.10 -33.24
CA PRO A 18 36.56 3.13 -32.79
C PRO A 18 35.95 4.54 -32.87
N GLY A 19 34.85 4.68 -33.61
CA GLY A 19 34.16 5.96 -33.82
C GLY A 19 34.50 6.67 -35.14
N GLU A 20 35.51 6.22 -35.90
CA GLU A 20 35.78 6.78 -37.23
C GLU A 20 34.96 6.11 -38.33
N SER A 21 34.50 6.92 -39.28
CA SER A 21 33.71 6.49 -40.43
C SER A 21 34.55 5.99 -41.61
N THR A 22 35.88 6.01 -41.50
CA THR A 22 36.82 5.55 -42.52
C THR A 22 37.96 4.73 -41.90
N CYS A 23 38.46 3.71 -42.62
CA CYS A 23 39.69 3.04 -42.21
C CYS A 23 40.93 3.87 -42.57
N ALA A 24 42.10 3.50 -42.05
CA ALA A 24 43.37 4.17 -42.38
C ALA A 24 43.71 4.15 -43.90
N GLY A 25 43.07 3.27 -44.68
CA GLY A 25 43.18 3.24 -46.15
C GLY A 25 42.15 4.09 -46.89
N GLY A 26 41.31 4.87 -46.19
CA GLY A 26 40.32 5.77 -46.77
C GLY A 26 38.98 5.13 -47.16
N HIS A 27 38.77 3.83 -46.88
CA HIS A 27 37.50 3.16 -47.19
C HIS A 27 36.43 3.50 -46.15
N ALA A 28 35.24 3.89 -46.63
CA ALA A 28 34.07 4.15 -45.79
C ALA A 28 33.68 2.90 -45.00
N GLN A 29 33.41 3.07 -43.71
CA GLN A 29 32.93 2.01 -42.83
C GLN A 29 31.41 2.08 -42.78
N THR A 30 30.75 0.93 -42.93
CA THR A 30 29.34 0.80 -42.63
C THR A 30 29.12 1.13 -41.16
N ALA A 31 28.28 2.13 -40.89
CA ALA A 31 27.96 2.56 -39.53
C ALA A 31 27.51 1.33 -38.72
N PRO A 32 28.00 1.16 -37.47
CA PRO A 32 27.60 0.02 -36.67
C PRO A 32 26.10 0.09 -36.43
N GLU A 33 25.38 -0.96 -36.86
CA GLU A 33 24.03 -1.22 -36.36
C GLU A 33 24.12 -1.25 -34.84
N SER A 34 23.34 -0.39 -34.20
CA SER A 34 23.36 -0.21 -32.75
C SER A 34 22.97 -1.52 -32.07
N ASP A 35 23.97 -2.25 -31.58
CA ASP A 35 23.80 -3.37 -30.66
C ASP A 35 22.85 -2.94 -29.53
N GLY A 36 21.70 -3.61 -29.44
CA GLY A 36 20.64 -3.39 -28.45
C GLY A 36 21.03 -3.84 -27.03
N SER A 37 22.23 -3.45 -26.59
CA SER A 37 22.75 -3.70 -25.25
C SER A 37 22.31 -2.59 -24.29
N SER A 38 21.77 -2.99 -23.14
CA SER A 38 21.31 -2.14 -22.02
C SER A 38 22.37 -1.16 -21.52
N PHE A 39 23.65 -1.40 -21.81
CA PHE A 39 24.76 -0.52 -21.47
C PHE A 39 24.83 0.73 -22.36
N GLY A 40 24.44 0.63 -23.64
CA GLY A 40 24.42 1.75 -24.59
C GLY A 40 23.37 2.80 -24.23
N LEU A 41 22.16 2.36 -23.85
CA LEU A 41 21.07 3.23 -23.42
C LEU A 41 21.40 4.04 -22.16
N LEU A 42 22.11 3.43 -21.19
CA LEU A 42 22.54 4.11 -19.96
C LEU A 42 23.63 5.15 -20.23
N ASN A 43 24.51 4.91 -21.19
CA ASN A 43 25.57 5.85 -21.55
C ASN A 43 25.04 7.06 -22.32
N THR A 44 24.06 6.86 -23.20
CA THR A 44 23.36 7.95 -23.91
C THR A 44 22.54 8.82 -22.96
N MET A 45 21.90 8.24 -21.93
CA MET A 45 21.18 8.99 -20.90
C MET A 45 22.10 9.79 -19.96
N ARG A 46 23.33 9.32 -19.68
CA ARG A 46 24.31 10.07 -18.89
C ARG A 46 24.92 11.24 -19.67
N ASN A 47 25.26 11.04 -20.94
CA ASN A 47 25.90 12.07 -21.76
C ASN A 47 24.94 13.18 -22.20
N ALA A 48 23.62 12.94 -22.15
CA ALA A 48 22.61 13.98 -22.40
C ALA A 48 22.52 15.06 -21.30
N ARG A 49 23.19 14.88 -20.13
CA ARG A 49 23.19 15.86 -19.02
C ARG A 49 24.28 16.94 -19.10
N THR A 50 25.16 16.88 -20.08
CA THR A 50 26.24 17.87 -20.26
C THR A 50 26.15 18.50 -21.64
N GLY A 51 25.12 19.32 -21.85
CA GLY A 51 25.02 20.26 -22.97
C GLY A 51 25.25 21.71 -22.50
N PRO A 52 25.67 22.62 -23.40
CA PRO A 52 25.97 24.02 -23.07
C PRO A 52 24.71 24.77 -22.60
N PRO A 53 24.87 25.87 -21.83
CA PRO A 53 23.75 26.53 -21.17
C PRO A 53 22.75 27.10 -22.18
N SER A 54 21.55 26.55 -22.20
CA SER A 54 20.40 27.12 -22.91
C SER A 54 19.87 28.33 -22.15
N ALA A 55 19.67 29.44 -22.88
CA ALA A 55 19.03 30.67 -22.42
C ALA A 55 17.67 30.42 -21.72
N PRO A 56 17.21 31.32 -20.82
CA PRO A 56 16.10 31.03 -19.93
C PRO A 56 14.78 30.98 -20.70
N ALA A 57 14.24 29.76 -20.86
CA ALA A 57 12.89 29.56 -21.32
C ALA A 57 11.91 29.82 -20.16
N ALA A 58 10.86 30.58 -20.47
CA ALA A 58 9.86 31.06 -19.54
C ALA A 58 9.27 29.93 -18.66
N SER A 59 9.12 30.28 -17.38
CA SER A 59 8.55 29.48 -16.30
C SER A 59 7.20 28.86 -16.66
N GLY A 60 7.18 27.53 -16.83
CA GLY A 60 5.98 26.70 -16.87
C GLY A 60 6.16 25.52 -15.92
N TYR A 61 5.62 25.66 -14.70
CA TYR A 61 5.38 24.64 -13.69
C TYR A 61 6.32 23.42 -13.68
N SER A 62 7.46 23.54 -12.98
CA SER A 62 8.09 22.36 -12.39
C SER A 62 7.10 21.75 -11.40
N ALA A 63 6.76 20.47 -11.55
CA ALA A 63 6.16 19.72 -10.47
C ALA A 63 7.04 19.90 -9.22
N PRO A 64 6.48 20.25 -8.04
CA PRO A 64 7.28 20.44 -6.86
C PRO A 64 8.05 19.15 -6.58
N ALA A 65 9.36 19.26 -6.31
CA ALA A 65 10.15 18.16 -5.80
C ALA A 65 9.37 17.55 -4.62
N ARG A 66 9.05 16.26 -4.68
CA ARG A 66 8.38 15.57 -3.58
C ARG A 66 9.31 15.68 -2.37
N VAL A 67 8.92 16.51 -1.39
CA VAL A 67 9.59 16.60 -0.11
C VAL A 67 9.15 15.38 0.67
N TYR A 68 10.05 14.43 0.86
CA TYR A 68 9.81 13.28 1.73
C TYR A 68 9.91 13.73 3.19
N PRO A 69 9.05 13.22 4.09
CA PRO A 69 9.22 13.45 5.51
C PRO A 69 10.57 12.87 5.98
N GLN A 70 11.31 13.63 6.77
CA GLN A 70 12.64 13.28 7.23
C GLN A 70 12.82 13.58 8.72
N LEU A 71 13.56 12.71 9.40
CA LEU A 71 14.06 12.92 10.75
C LEU A 71 15.52 13.39 10.65
N HIS A 72 15.73 14.68 10.91
CA HIS A 72 17.07 15.23 11.01
C HIS A 72 17.65 14.95 12.38
N ILE A 73 18.83 14.35 12.43
CA ILE A 73 19.52 13.98 13.67
C ILE A 73 20.83 14.76 13.72
N SER A 74 21.12 15.38 14.86
CA SER A 74 22.34 16.15 15.10
C SER A 74 22.78 16.05 16.57
N GLY A 75 23.92 16.64 16.92
CA GLY A 75 24.39 16.72 18.31
C GLY A 75 25.16 15.49 18.81
N PHE A 76 25.27 14.44 17.99
CA PHE A 76 26.07 13.27 18.31
C PHE A 76 27.57 13.60 18.30
N ASP A 77 28.27 13.23 19.39
CA ASP A 77 29.72 13.35 19.51
C ASP A 77 30.34 11.97 19.83
N PRO A 78 30.96 11.30 18.84
CA PRO A 78 31.55 9.98 19.03
C PRO A 78 32.75 10.01 19.98
N ARG A 79 33.33 11.18 20.29
CA ARG A 79 34.45 11.32 21.24
C ARG A 79 33.99 11.17 22.69
N ALA A 80 32.70 11.34 22.98
CA ALA A 80 32.12 11.18 24.30
C ALA A 80 31.84 9.69 24.64
N ALA A 81 32.71 8.79 24.18
CA ALA A 81 32.60 7.34 24.37
C ALA A 81 32.57 6.96 25.86
N GLY A 82 31.63 6.11 26.26
CA GLY A 82 31.46 5.68 27.66
C GLY A 82 30.75 6.69 28.57
N GLY A 83 30.30 7.83 28.03
CA GLY A 83 29.58 8.88 28.73
C GLY A 83 28.09 8.98 28.37
N ARG A 84 27.42 9.96 28.97
CA ARG A 84 26.09 10.42 28.56
C ARG A 84 26.22 11.32 27.34
N GLN A 85 25.35 11.10 26.36
CA GLN A 85 25.32 11.85 25.11
C GLN A 85 23.89 12.27 24.80
N SER A 86 23.74 13.31 23.98
CA SER A 86 22.43 13.80 23.54
C SER A 86 22.33 13.83 22.02
N LEU A 87 21.15 13.45 21.51
CA LEU A 87 20.76 13.64 20.11
C LEU A 87 19.74 14.76 20.07
N LYS A 88 19.94 15.71 19.17
CA LYS A 88 18.93 16.69 18.78
C LYS A 88 18.24 16.18 17.54
N MET A 89 16.93 16.02 17.61
CA MET A 89 16.07 15.52 16.54
C MET A 89 15.12 16.62 16.06
N GLU A 90 14.98 16.77 14.75
CA GLU A 90 14.10 17.75 14.10
C GLU A 90 13.30 17.07 12.98
N LEU A 91 12.02 17.43 12.83
CA LEU A 91 11.19 16.94 11.73
C LEU A 91 11.21 17.91 10.56
N ARG A 92 11.46 17.38 9.36
CA ARG A 92 11.46 18.13 8.10
C ARG A 92 10.50 17.47 7.11
N GLY A 93 9.88 18.28 6.26
CA GLY A 93 9.04 17.74 5.17
C GLY A 93 7.77 17.01 5.61
N MET A 94 7.32 17.16 6.87
CA MET A 94 6.09 16.52 7.33
C MET A 94 4.87 17.00 6.54
N PRO A 95 3.88 16.13 6.28
CA PRO A 95 2.65 16.52 5.60
C PRO A 95 1.91 17.67 6.32
N GLN A 96 1.26 18.54 5.54
CA GLN A 96 0.52 19.69 6.10
C GLN A 96 -0.73 19.28 6.87
N ASP A 97 -1.27 18.09 6.59
CA ASP A 97 -2.49 17.54 7.15
C ASP A 97 -2.27 16.66 8.39
N CYS A 98 -1.03 16.56 8.91
CA CYS A 98 -0.79 15.86 10.17
C CYS A 98 -1.03 16.77 11.40
N ALA A 99 -1.38 16.14 12.52
CA ALA A 99 -1.73 16.84 13.77
C ALA A 99 -0.62 17.81 14.19
N PRO A 100 -0.94 18.94 14.88
CA PRO A 100 0.06 19.91 15.34
C PRO A 100 0.98 19.36 16.45
N SER A 101 0.72 18.14 16.91
CA SER A 101 1.48 17.44 17.93
C SER A 101 1.68 15.99 17.50
N LEU A 102 2.93 15.52 17.45
CA LEU A 102 3.29 14.15 17.09
C LEU A 102 4.05 13.50 18.23
N SER A 103 3.73 12.25 18.57
CA SER A 103 4.53 11.48 19.54
C SER A 103 5.63 10.72 18.82
N ILE A 104 6.86 10.75 19.36
CA ILE A 104 7.97 9.90 18.92
C ILE A 104 8.31 8.88 20.01
N CYS A 105 8.42 7.61 19.64
CA CYS A 105 8.89 6.52 20.48
C CYS A 105 10.22 6.01 19.91
N LEU A 106 11.26 6.03 20.73
CA LEU A 106 12.59 5.56 20.39
C LEU A 106 12.89 4.28 21.14
N ARG A 107 13.41 3.26 20.45
CA ARG A 107 13.78 1.97 21.06
C ARG A 107 15.21 1.62 20.71
N SER A 108 16.02 1.36 21.74
CA SER A 108 17.42 0.97 21.58
C SER A 108 18.01 0.52 22.90
N GLU A 109 19.03 -0.33 22.85
CA GLU A 109 19.82 -0.69 24.02
C GLU A 109 20.61 0.47 24.63
N LEU A 110 20.84 1.54 23.85
CA LEU A 110 21.53 2.75 24.31
C LEU A 110 20.63 3.64 25.18
N ILE A 111 19.32 3.48 25.07
CA ILE A 111 18.33 4.28 25.78
C ILE A 111 18.07 3.67 27.16
N PRO A 112 18.04 4.46 28.24
CA PRO A 112 17.68 3.96 29.57
C PRO A 112 16.32 3.25 29.54
N HIS A 113 16.24 2.05 30.10
CA HIS A 113 15.04 1.20 30.08
C HIS A 113 14.60 0.70 28.68
N GLY A 114 15.45 0.85 27.66
CA GLY A 114 15.26 0.28 26.33
C GLY A 114 14.32 1.06 25.41
N ALA A 115 13.52 1.98 25.95
CA ALA A 115 12.61 2.83 25.20
C ALA A 115 12.43 4.22 25.83
N LEU A 116 12.20 5.23 24.99
CA LEU A 116 11.92 6.60 25.39
C LEU A 116 10.80 7.17 24.52
N GLN A 117 9.83 7.84 25.14
CA GLN A 117 8.77 8.56 24.44
C GLN A 117 8.93 10.07 24.61
N GLN A 118 8.78 10.81 23.52
CA GLN A 118 8.83 12.27 23.47
C GLN A 118 7.75 12.79 22.51
N GLN A 119 7.66 14.12 22.37
CA GLN A 119 6.62 14.76 21.56
C GLN A 119 7.20 15.93 20.76
N PHE A 120 6.94 15.94 19.47
CA PHE A 120 7.15 17.08 18.59
C PHE A 120 5.93 17.99 18.62
N ILE A 121 6.17 19.29 18.76
CA ILE A 121 5.11 20.31 18.74
C ILE A 121 5.37 21.24 17.56
N ARG A 122 4.37 21.43 16.71
CA ARG A 122 4.42 22.35 15.59
C ARG A 122 4.22 23.77 16.12
N SER A 123 5.12 24.67 15.75
CA SER A 123 5.02 26.09 16.06
C SER A 123 3.95 26.78 15.22
N VAL A 124 3.53 27.97 15.63
CA VAL A 124 2.58 28.81 14.88
C VAL A 124 3.10 29.23 13.49
N HIS A 125 4.41 29.17 13.28
CA HIS A 125 5.06 29.47 12.00
C HIS A 125 5.18 28.25 11.08
N GLY A 126 4.75 27.07 11.55
CA GLY A 126 4.76 25.82 10.78
C GLY A 126 5.98 24.92 11.04
N ASP A 127 7.02 25.43 11.69
CA ASP A 127 8.23 24.67 12.02
C ASP A 127 8.02 23.73 13.21
N TRP A 128 8.73 22.61 13.24
CA TRP A 128 8.69 21.65 14.35
C TRP A 128 9.73 21.98 15.41
N ARG A 129 9.32 22.01 16.68
CA ARG A 129 10.24 22.20 17.80
C ARG A 129 11.18 20.98 17.92
N PRO A 130 12.51 21.18 18.00
CA PRO A 130 13.45 20.08 18.18
C PRO A 130 13.24 19.36 19.51
N VAL A 131 13.48 18.05 19.49
CA VAL A 131 13.45 17.17 20.67
C VAL A 131 14.89 16.75 20.99
N PHE A 132 15.22 16.68 22.28
CA PHE A 132 16.53 16.22 22.75
C PHE A 132 16.38 14.88 23.45
N VAL A 133 17.22 13.93 23.06
CA VAL A 133 17.19 12.55 23.55
C VAL A 133 18.53 12.23 24.17
N GLU A 134 18.52 11.90 25.45
CA GLU A 134 19.72 11.45 26.16
C GLU A 134 19.86 9.94 26.08
N PHE A 135 21.07 9.47 25.78
CA PHE A 135 21.42 8.05 25.79
C PHE A 135 22.80 7.86 26.43
N SER A 136 23.13 6.62 26.80
CA SER A 136 24.39 6.29 27.46
C SER A 136 25.08 5.12 26.77
N SER A 137 26.33 5.31 26.39
CA SER A 137 27.21 4.22 25.92
C SER A 137 28.01 3.57 27.06
N ARG A 138 27.80 4.00 28.31
CA ARG A 138 28.51 3.43 29.47
C ARG A 138 28.18 1.94 29.66
N GLY A 139 29.22 1.12 29.71
CA GLY A 139 29.08 -0.33 29.90
C GLY A 139 28.52 -1.07 28.69
N LYS A 140 28.50 -0.43 27.51
CA LYS A 140 28.12 -1.04 26.24
C LYS A 140 29.37 -1.49 25.48
N GLU A 141 29.25 -2.59 24.74
CA GLU A 141 30.32 -3.08 23.89
C GLU A 141 30.57 -2.11 22.73
N HIS A 142 31.77 -2.16 22.18
CA HIS A 142 32.05 -1.38 20.97
C HIS A 142 31.26 -1.96 19.79
N GLY A 143 30.62 -1.12 18.98
CA GLY A 143 29.84 -1.63 17.87
C GLY A 143 28.76 -0.69 17.36
N GLN A 144 27.96 -1.23 16.46
CA GLN A 144 26.83 -0.54 15.85
C GLN A 144 25.57 -0.83 16.65
N TYR A 145 24.91 0.22 17.11
CA TYR A 145 23.64 0.14 17.83
C TYR A 145 22.54 0.76 16.99
N GLN A 146 21.48 0.00 16.77
CA GLN A 146 20.30 0.48 16.08
C GLN A 146 19.41 1.26 17.05
N ILE A 147 18.85 2.37 16.56
CA ILE A 147 17.78 3.10 17.20
C ILE A 147 16.60 3.09 16.24
N HIS A 148 15.51 2.47 16.68
CA HIS A 148 14.24 2.50 15.98
C HIS A 148 13.45 3.72 16.44
N ALA A 149 12.96 4.52 15.50
CA ALA A 149 12.11 5.66 15.75
C ALA A 149 10.74 5.43 15.13
N GLU A 150 9.71 5.56 15.95
CA GLU A 150 8.30 5.45 15.58
C GLU A 150 7.64 6.80 15.87
N ILE A 151 7.08 7.45 14.86
CA ILE A 151 6.40 8.75 14.98
C ILE A 151 4.93 8.54 14.68
N VAL A 152 4.05 8.96 15.59
CA VAL A 152 2.61 8.83 15.45
C VAL A 152 1.94 10.19 15.48
N SER A 153 1.15 10.47 14.44
CA SER A 153 0.14 11.52 14.42
C SER A 153 -1.17 10.92 14.88
N LYS A 154 -1.69 11.38 16.01
CA LYS A 154 -3.05 11.03 16.46
C LYS A 154 -3.92 12.28 16.36
N ASP A 155 -4.80 12.28 15.37
CA ASP A 155 -5.91 13.22 15.27
C ASP A 155 -7.23 12.48 15.51
N ASP A 156 -8.30 13.20 15.84
CA ASP A 156 -9.62 12.63 16.14
C ASP A 156 -10.21 11.87 14.93
N SER A 157 -9.71 12.11 13.72
CA SER A 157 -10.22 11.55 12.47
C SER A 157 -9.27 10.55 11.78
N ALA A 158 -7.96 10.60 12.06
CA ALA A 158 -6.97 9.78 11.38
C ALA A 158 -5.70 9.56 12.23
N GLN A 159 -5.22 8.32 12.25
CA GLN A 159 -3.92 7.96 12.81
C GLN A 159 -2.95 7.68 11.67
N ARG A 160 -1.81 8.39 11.65
CA ARG A 160 -0.68 8.13 10.74
C ARG A 160 0.54 7.75 11.54
N GLN A 161 1.33 6.83 11.02
CA GLN A 161 2.58 6.39 11.63
C GLN A 161 3.69 6.49 10.60
N TRP A 162 4.84 6.98 11.05
CA TRP A 162 6.08 6.93 10.29
C TRP A 162 7.15 6.21 11.09
N GLU A 163 8.00 5.46 10.40
CA GLU A 163 9.10 4.75 11.02
C GLU A 163 10.41 5.02 10.28
N CYS A 164 11.50 5.09 11.03
CA CYS A 164 12.85 5.00 10.51
C CYS A 164 13.75 4.26 11.49
N THR A 165 14.84 3.67 10.99
CA THR A 165 15.86 3.04 11.82
C THR A 165 17.21 3.60 11.42
N PHE A 166 17.96 4.10 12.40
CA PHE A 166 19.29 4.64 12.19
C PHE A 166 20.31 3.99 13.12
N VAL A 167 21.58 4.11 12.77
CA VAL A 167 22.67 3.41 13.45
C VAL A 167 23.61 4.41 14.10
N ILE A 168 23.91 4.17 15.37
CA ILE A 168 24.97 4.87 16.11
C ILE A 168 26.15 3.94 16.32
N LEU A 169 27.33 4.40 15.93
CA LEU A 169 28.59 3.71 16.20
C LEU A 169 29.12 4.12 17.57
N VAL A 170 29.19 3.16 18.49
CA VAL A 170 29.86 3.33 19.79
C VAL A 170 31.32 2.88 19.65
N PRO A 171 32.30 3.79 19.72
CA PRO A 171 33.70 3.42 19.58
C PRO A 171 34.22 2.71 20.84
N ARG A 172 35.35 2.01 20.69
CA ARG A 172 36.04 1.37 21.82
C ARG A 172 36.48 2.43 22.83
N VAL A 173 36.51 2.05 24.11
CA VAL A 173 36.96 2.93 25.21
C VAL A 173 38.41 3.38 25.04
N ASP A 174 39.24 2.55 24.40
CA ASP A 174 40.65 2.80 24.09
C ASP A 174 40.89 3.32 22.67
N ALA A 175 39.83 3.57 21.88
CA ALA A 175 39.97 4.03 20.51
C ALA A 175 40.66 5.40 20.47
N SER A 176 41.77 5.50 19.74
CA SER A 176 42.41 6.79 19.53
C SER A 176 41.50 7.72 18.71
N LEU A 177 41.64 9.03 18.90
CA LEU A 177 40.89 10.02 18.12
C LEU A 177 41.05 9.80 16.61
N ASN A 178 42.24 9.35 16.18
CA ASN A 178 42.53 9.04 14.78
C ASN A 178 41.75 7.79 14.28
N GLU A 179 41.60 6.77 15.12
CA GLU A 179 40.79 5.58 14.80
C GLU A 179 39.29 5.90 14.72
N ILE A 180 38.79 6.71 15.67
CA ILE A 180 37.40 7.21 15.67
C ILE A 180 37.16 8.00 14.39
N HIS A 181 38.04 8.93 14.06
CA HIS A 181 37.95 9.79 12.88
C HIS A 181 38.00 8.98 11.57
N ARG A 182 38.92 8.02 11.45
CA ARG A 182 39.07 7.17 10.25
C ARG A 182 37.86 6.26 10.01
N THR A 183 37.37 5.61 11.07
CA THR A 183 36.21 4.70 10.98
C THR A 183 34.95 5.49 10.63
N PHE A 184 34.77 6.65 11.26
CA PHE A 184 33.57 7.47 11.11
C PHE A 184 33.48 8.18 9.75
N LEU A 185 34.58 8.74 9.23
CA LEU A 185 34.63 9.32 7.87
C LEU A 185 34.49 8.27 6.77
N SER A 186 34.82 7.02 7.05
CA SER A 186 34.65 5.93 6.08
C SER A 186 33.19 5.50 5.94
N THR A 187 32.38 5.64 7.00
CA THR A 187 30.94 5.34 7.02
C THR A 187 30.07 6.51 6.56
N HIS A 188 30.51 7.76 6.75
CA HIS A 188 29.82 8.96 6.29
C HIS A 188 30.74 9.76 5.35
N LYS A 189 30.93 9.32 4.11
CA LYS A 189 31.73 10.09 3.12
C LYS A 189 31.03 11.43 2.82
N ASN A 190 31.76 12.55 2.72
CA ASN A 190 32.40 12.98 1.47
C ASN A 190 33.60 13.93 1.65
N VAL A 191 34.51 13.74 2.62
CA VAL A 191 35.81 14.45 2.62
C VAL A 191 36.91 13.57 3.22
N ARG A 192 38.08 13.51 2.56
CA ARG A 192 39.29 12.84 3.07
C ARG A 192 40.46 13.82 3.08
N VAL A 193 41.08 14.03 4.24
CA VAL A 193 42.30 14.85 4.43
C VAL A 193 43.35 13.99 5.10
N MET A 194 44.58 13.94 4.57
CA MET A 194 45.70 13.23 5.17
C MET A 194 46.97 14.09 5.17
N ALA A 195 47.71 14.07 6.28
CA ALA A 195 48.99 14.76 6.45
C ALA A 195 49.95 13.87 7.25
N ASP A 196 51.17 13.69 6.74
CA ASP A 196 52.23 12.86 7.34
C ASP A 196 53.55 13.66 7.37
N ASP A 197 54.50 13.24 8.23
CA ASP A 197 55.87 13.76 8.32
C ASP A 197 55.97 15.29 8.38
N ALA A 198 55.38 15.88 9.42
CA ALA A 198 55.40 17.32 9.71
C ALA A 198 54.81 18.23 8.61
N ALA A 199 54.03 17.68 7.68
CA ALA A 199 53.33 18.43 6.63
C ALA A 199 51.95 18.97 7.08
N ILE A 200 51.43 19.97 6.35
CA ILE A 200 50.19 20.70 6.70
C ILE A 200 49.27 20.82 5.47
N ALA A 201 48.01 20.37 5.59
CA ALA A 201 46.95 20.44 4.57
C ALA A 201 45.71 21.19 5.09
N ARG A 202 45.10 22.08 4.27
CA ARG A 202 43.93 22.91 4.65
C ARG A 202 42.93 23.11 3.49
N VAL A 203 41.62 23.15 3.79
CA VAL A 203 40.47 23.31 2.84
C VAL A 203 39.43 24.32 3.38
N SER A 204 38.81 25.12 2.51
CA SER A 204 37.65 26.00 2.77
C SER A 204 36.75 26.08 1.52
N ALA A 205 35.43 26.30 1.61
CA ALA A 205 34.59 26.56 0.42
C ALA A 205 33.30 27.39 0.56
N GLN A 206 32.86 28.05 -0.53
CA GLN A 206 31.50 28.60 -0.74
C GLN A 206 30.91 28.22 -2.12
N GLY A 207 29.75 27.55 -2.12
CA GLY A 207 28.94 27.28 -3.31
C GLY A 207 28.31 25.88 -3.30
N GLY A 208 26.97 25.80 -3.32
CA GLY A 208 26.16 24.61 -3.02
C GLY A 208 26.06 23.54 -4.11
N ASN A 209 27.18 23.10 -4.68
CA ASN A 209 27.24 21.88 -5.50
C ASN A 209 28.17 20.84 -4.85
N THR A 210 27.80 19.56 -4.96
CA THR A 210 28.61 18.41 -4.53
C THR A 210 29.95 18.42 -5.27
N MET A 211 31.06 18.52 -4.52
CA MET A 211 32.42 18.43 -5.06
C MET A 211 33.23 17.39 -4.29
N ASP A 212 33.98 16.57 -5.02
CA ASP A 212 34.98 15.65 -4.47
C ASP A 212 36.33 16.39 -4.39
N ILE A 213 36.86 16.59 -3.18
CA ILE A 213 38.12 17.33 -2.97
C ILE A 213 39.11 16.48 -2.19
N ASP A 214 40.30 16.26 -2.76
CA ASP A 214 41.45 15.60 -2.13
C ASP A 214 42.60 16.61 -1.99
N VAL A 215 43.05 16.87 -0.75
CA VAL A 215 44.20 17.75 -0.47
C VAL A 215 45.27 16.95 0.26
N THR A 216 46.41 16.79 -0.40
CA THR A 216 47.55 16.03 0.08
C THR A 216 48.80 16.91 0.16
N ALA A 217 49.49 16.91 1.30
CA ALA A 217 50.75 17.61 1.51
C ALA A 217 51.86 16.62 1.94
N ARG A 218 53.06 16.72 1.36
CA ARG A 218 54.23 15.86 1.64
C ARG A 218 55.53 16.65 1.62
N ASN A 219 56.60 16.10 2.20
CA ASN A 219 57.97 16.63 2.18
C ASN A 219 58.08 18.08 2.68
N ALA A 220 57.50 18.36 3.85
CA ALA A 220 57.45 19.71 4.43
C ALA A 220 56.76 20.79 3.56
N GLY A 221 55.98 20.38 2.55
CA GLY A 221 55.14 21.28 1.76
C GLY A 221 53.86 21.70 2.49
N ILE A 222 53.37 22.90 2.21
CA ILE A 222 52.11 23.45 2.73
C ILE A 222 51.10 23.53 1.60
N ALA A 223 49.95 22.86 1.74
CA ALA A 223 48.83 22.96 0.81
C ALA A 223 47.65 23.66 1.49
N HIS A 224 47.20 24.78 0.93
CA HIS A 224 46.10 25.59 1.45
C HIS A 224 45.08 25.86 0.34
N LEU A 225 43.84 25.39 0.52
CA LEU A 225 42.72 25.61 -0.38
C LEU A 225 41.66 26.44 0.37
N ASP A 226 41.33 27.62 -0.13
CA ASP A 226 40.34 28.54 0.45
C ASP A 226 39.33 28.92 -0.63
N LEU A 227 38.12 28.36 -0.62
CA LEU A 227 37.12 28.55 -1.67
C LEU A 227 36.05 29.60 -1.29
N GLY A 228 36.35 30.59 -0.43
CA GLY A 228 35.48 31.78 -0.33
C GLY A 228 35.73 32.88 0.73
N ALA A 229 36.92 33.50 0.86
CA ALA A 229 37.11 34.63 1.80
C ALA A 229 37.59 35.96 1.15
N PRO A 230 36.92 37.09 1.39
CA PRO A 230 37.56 38.34 1.83
C PRO A 230 37.87 38.25 3.36
N PRO A 231 38.82 39.04 3.89
CA PRO A 231 39.52 38.68 5.13
C PRO A 231 38.67 38.87 6.39
N GLY A 232 38.47 37.79 7.14
CA GLY A 232 37.86 37.83 8.47
C GLY A 232 37.75 36.43 9.08
N LYS A 233 38.31 36.28 10.29
CA LYS A 233 38.28 35.13 11.20
C LYS A 233 37.25 34.04 10.84
N VAL A 234 37.72 32.90 10.34
CA VAL A 234 36.92 31.68 10.19
C VAL A 234 36.71 31.09 11.58
N ASP A 235 35.50 31.21 12.10
CA ASP A 235 35.12 30.63 13.39
C ASP A 235 34.85 29.13 13.20
N VAL A 236 35.79 28.29 13.65
CA VAL A 236 35.67 26.84 13.57
C VAL A 236 34.79 26.40 14.74
N GLY A 237 33.48 26.46 14.55
CA GLY A 237 32.51 25.87 15.47
C GLY A 237 32.70 24.35 15.54
N TYR A 238 32.55 23.78 16.74
CA TYR A 238 32.60 22.34 16.97
C TYR A 238 31.52 21.64 16.10
N SER A 239 31.93 20.94 15.05
CA SER A 239 31.02 20.19 14.17
C SER A 239 30.55 18.93 14.90
N THR A 240 29.36 18.98 15.50
CA THR A 240 28.62 17.76 15.84
C THR A 240 28.08 17.16 14.56
N ILE A 241 28.04 15.83 14.47
CA ILE A 241 27.62 15.16 13.24
C ILE A 241 26.12 15.33 13.09
N ALA A 242 25.68 15.60 11.85
CA ALA A 242 24.28 15.71 11.50
C ALA A 242 23.98 14.95 10.21
N TRP A 243 22.82 14.30 10.16
CA TRP A 243 22.32 13.57 8.99
C TRP A 243 20.79 13.54 8.97
N ASP A 244 20.21 13.17 7.84
CA ASP A 244 18.77 13.04 7.66
C ASP A 244 18.42 11.56 7.42
N GLU A 245 17.37 11.08 8.08
CA GLU A 245 16.79 9.76 7.85
C GLU A 245 15.42 9.90 7.21
N ASP A 246 15.15 9.11 6.19
CA ASP A 246 13.85 9.11 5.52
C ASP A 246 12.81 8.43 6.42
N LEU A 247 11.69 9.12 6.65
CA LEU A 247 10.57 8.60 7.42
C LEU A 247 9.62 7.85 6.48
N ILE A 248 9.50 6.55 6.68
CA ILE A 248 8.63 5.67 5.90
C ILE A 248 7.25 5.67 6.54
N GLU A 249 6.23 6.09 5.80
CA GLU A 249 4.85 6.03 6.28
C GLU A 249 4.35 4.58 6.30
N ILE A 250 3.86 4.14 7.46
CA ILE A 250 3.35 2.79 7.70
C ILE A 250 1.82 2.83 7.70
N GLU A 251 1.20 1.96 6.91
CA GLU A 251 -0.24 1.77 6.92
C GLU A 251 -0.68 1.17 8.26
N GLN A 252 -1.33 1.98 9.09
CA GLN A 252 -1.93 1.51 10.33
C GLN A 252 -3.27 0.79 10.02
N PRO A 253 -3.58 -0.35 10.68
CA PRO A 253 -4.92 -0.90 10.69
C PRO A 253 -5.87 0.17 11.23
N ARG A 254 -6.84 0.60 10.42
CA ARG A 254 -7.80 1.64 10.81
C ARG A 254 -8.56 1.24 12.08
N SER A 255 -8.21 1.83 13.23
CA SER A 255 -9.00 1.75 14.45
C SER A 255 -10.12 2.80 14.42
N GLY A 256 -11.08 2.62 13.51
CA GLY A 256 -12.36 3.33 13.60
C GLY A 256 -13.22 2.78 14.74
N PRO A 257 -14.24 3.50 15.22
CA PRO A 257 -15.24 2.90 16.11
C PRO A 257 -15.80 1.63 15.44
N SER A 258 -15.81 0.51 16.15
CA SER A 258 -16.38 -0.73 15.62
C SER A 258 -17.87 -0.54 15.35
N HIS A 259 -18.38 -1.14 14.26
CA HIS A 259 -19.81 -1.15 13.98
C HIS A 259 -20.58 -1.67 15.21
N PRO A 260 -21.74 -1.08 15.57
CA PRO A 260 -22.50 -1.47 16.76
C PRO A 260 -22.97 -2.93 16.76
N HIS A 261 -23.00 -3.58 15.59
CA HIS A 261 -23.35 -4.98 15.45
C HIS A 261 -22.44 -5.67 14.41
N PRO A 262 -21.23 -6.11 14.78
CA PRO A 262 -20.33 -6.75 13.83
C PRO A 262 -20.93 -8.05 13.27
N THR A 263 -20.95 -8.22 11.95
CA THR A 263 -21.35 -9.45 11.28
C THR A 263 -20.93 -9.45 9.81
N LEU A 264 -20.51 -10.61 9.30
CA LEU A 264 -20.11 -10.82 7.90
C LEU A 264 -21.25 -11.36 7.03
N ALA A 265 -22.38 -11.75 7.62
CA ALA A 265 -23.54 -12.23 6.90
C ALA A 265 -24.84 -11.74 7.57
N ALA A 266 -25.85 -11.44 6.77
CA ALA A 266 -27.12 -10.91 7.25
C ALA A 266 -28.22 -11.09 6.20
N SER A 267 -29.46 -10.77 6.56
CA SER A 267 -30.58 -10.72 5.60
C SER A 267 -31.53 -9.58 5.91
N PHE A 268 -32.02 -8.92 4.88
CA PHE A 268 -33.30 -8.23 4.95
C PHE A 268 -34.42 -9.19 4.60
N ILE A 269 -35.52 -9.12 5.36
CA ILE A 269 -36.69 -9.97 5.20
C ILE A 269 -37.88 -9.06 4.97
N ASN A 270 -38.39 -9.09 3.75
CA ASN A 270 -39.60 -8.40 3.36
C ASN A 270 -40.81 -9.29 3.70
N ALA A 271 -41.59 -8.91 4.72
CA ALA A 271 -42.75 -9.69 5.16
C ALA A 271 -43.95 -9.67 4.18
N ALA A 272 -43.96 -8.76 3.21
CA ALA A 272 -45.04 -8.59 2.24
C ALA A 272 -44.45 -8.09 0.90
N PRO A 273 -43.79 -8.95 0.10
CA PRO A 273 -43.13 -8.52 -1.13
C PRO A 273 -44.15 -7.99 -2.14
N GLU A 274 -44.05 -6.69 -2.45
CA GLU A 274 -44.88 -5.99 -3.44
C GLU A 274 -44.10 -5.77 -4.74
N ASN A 275 -44.81 -5.56 -5.86
CA ASN A 275 -44.24 -5.13 -7.15
C ASN A 275 -43.06 -5.98 -7.67
N GLY A 276 -43.05 -7.29 -7.36
CA GLY A 276 -42.00 -8.20 -7.80
C GLY A 276 -40.69 -8.11 -7.01
N ALA A 277 -40.68 -7.45 -5.85
CA ALA A 277 -39.55 -7.47 -4.92
C ALA A 277 -39.29 -8.89 -4.38
N CYS A 278 -38.04 -9.17 -4.05
CA CYS A 278 -37.66 -10.43 -3.42
C CYS A 278 -38.08 -10.44 -1.94
N ARG A 279 -38.45 -11.62 -1.45
CA ARG A 279 -38.72 -11.87 -0.02
C ARG A 279 -37.46 -11.64 0.82
N HIS A 280 -36.32 -12.14 0.37
CA HIS A 280 -35.05 -12.02 1.08
C HIS A 280 -34.01 -11.28 0.22
N ILE A 281 -33.29 -10.35 0.85
CA ILE A 281 -32.02 -9.83 0.35
C ILE A 281 -30.94 -10.32 1.29
N ARG A 282 -30.19 -11.33 0.84
CA ARG A 282 -29.12 -11.97 1.61
C ARG A 282 -27.83 -11.18 1.40
N LEU A 283 -27.16 -10.83 2.48
CA LEU A 283 -25.93 -10.01 2.49
C LEU A 283 -24.76 -10.88 2.95
N PHE A 284 -23.64 -10.80 2.22
CA PHE A 284 -22.39 -11.48 2.57
C PHE A 284 -21.22 -10.55 2.36
N ALA A 285 -20.32 -10.46 3.33
CA ALA A 285 -19.14 -9.62 3.30
C ALA A 285 -17.89 -10.45 3.61
N MET A 286 -17.55 -11.38 2.73
CA MET A 286 -16.44 -12.31 2.88
C MET A 286 -15.50 -12.17 1.69
N GLU A 287 -14.21 -12.45 1.87
CA GLU A 287 -13.23 -12.48 0.78
C GLU A 287 -13.62 -13.48 -0.31
N GLU A 288 -14.22 -14.58 0.14
CA GLU A 288 -14.72 -15.66 -0.70
C GLU A 288 -16.10 -16.08 -0.21
N VAL A 289 -17.06 -16.16 -1.13
CA VAL A 289 -18.43 -16.61 -0.85
C VAL A 289 -18.71 -17.87 -1.65
N ALA A 290 -18.98 -18.96 -0.95
CA ALA A 290 -19.32 -20.23 -1.56
C ALA A 290 -20.83 -20.37 -1.74
N PHE A 291 -21.22 -20.76 -2.95
CA PHE A 291 -22.57 -21.12 -3.34
C PHE A 291 -22.70 -22.62 -3.40
N GLY A 292 -23.78 -23.16 -2.85
CA GLY A 292 -23.93 -24.59 -2.77
C GLY A 292 -25.33 -25.05 -2.41
N ARG A 293 -25.47 -26.36 -2.30
CA ARG A 293 -26.72 -27.03 -1.94
C ARG A 293 -27.16 -26.57 -0.55
N PHE A 294 -28.46 -26.33 -0.38
CA PHE A 294 -29.02 -26.12 0.95
C PHE A 294 -28.87 -27.38 1.81
N GLU A 295 -28.24 -27.21 2.98
CA GLU A 295 -28.07 -28.23 4.01
C GLU A 295 -28.31 -27.60 5.37
N LEU A 296 -29.11 -28.27 6.21
CA LEU A 296 -29.46 -27.77 7.52
C LEU A 296 -28.31 -27.91 8.53
N ALA A 297 -27.53 -28.99 8.42
CA ALA A 297 -26.45 -29.32 9.34
C ALA A 297 -25.11 -29.30 8.59
N ASP A 298 -24.17 -28.53 9.14
CA ASP A 298 -22.80 -28.35 8.65
C ASP A 298 -22.67 -28.07 7.14
N PRO A 299 -23.41 -27.09 6.58
CA PRO A 299 -23.30 -26.78 5.17
C PRO A 299 -21.88 -26.31 4.80
N GLU A 300 -21.36 -26.87 3.70
CA GLU A 300 -20.06 -26.49 3.13
C GLU A 300 -20.06 -25.11 2.44
N ALA A 301 -21.24 -24.53 2.22
CA ALA A 301 -21.46 -23.25 1.55
C ALA A 301 -21.97 -22.15 2.48
N ASP A 302 -21.78 -20.91 2.04
CA ASP A 302 -22.28 -19.70 2.68
C ASP A 302 -23.66 -19.36 2.14
N VAL A 303 -23.81 -19.40 0.81
CA VAL A 303 -25.07 -19.24 0.09
C VAL A 303 -25.68 -20.63 -0.16
N LEU A 304 -26.75 -20.90 0.57
CA LEU A 304 -27.53 -22.12 0.53
C LEU A 304 -28.64 -22.00 -0.52
N LEU A 305 -28.60 -22.86 -1.54
CA LEU A 305 -29.48 -22.81 -2.69
C LEU A 305 -30.45 -24.00 -2.72
N HIS A 306 -31.71 -23.70 -2.98
CA HIS A 306 -32.75 -24.65 -3.36
C HIS A 306 -33.08 -24.58 -4.84
N HIS A 307 -33.41 -25.72 -5.44
CA HIS A 307 -34.25 -25.75 -6.61
C HIS A 307 -35.69 -25.36 -6.23
N PHE A 308 -36.32 -24.52 -7.05
CA PHE A 308 -37.73 -24.17 -6.89
C PHE A 308 -38.55 -24.81 -8.01
N SER A 309 -39.64 -25.46 -7.64
CA SER A 309 -40.72 -25.85 -8.54
C SER A 309 -41.89 -24.87 -8.43
N ALA A 310 -42.95 -25.10 -9.19
CA ALA A 310 -44.20 -24.35 -9.06
C ALA A 310 -44.81 -24.41 -7.64
N ASP A 311 -44.50 -25.46 -6.88
CA ASP A 311 -45.01 -25.67 -5.52
C ASP A 311 -44.08 -25.09 -4.43
N GLY A 312 -42.93 -24.52 -4.82
CA GLY A 312 -41.95 -23.93 -3.92
C GLY A 312 -40.61 -24.69 -3.87
N PRO A 313 -39.84 -24.58 -2.77
CA PRO A 313 -38.51 -25.18 -2.69
C PRO A 313 -38.58 -26.71 -2.63
N ASP A 314 -37.88 -27.36 -3.56
CA ASP A 314 -37.83 -28.83 -3.67
C ASP A 314 -36.57 -29.37 -2.98
N CYS A 315 -36.66 -29.64 -1.67
CA CYS A 315 -35.52 -30.10 -0.88
C CYS A 315 -35.07 -31.55 -1.19
N ALA A 316 -35.97 -32.41 -1.69
CA ALA A 316 -35.69 -33.84 -1.88
C ALA A 316 -35.42 -34.23 -3.35
N GLY A 317 -35.85 -33.41 -4.30
CA GLY A 317 -35.71 -33.66 -5.74
C GLY A 317 -34.44 -33.04 -6.31
N LEU A 318 -34.57 -32.03 -7.18
CA LEU A 318 -33.45 -31.54 -7.98
C LEU A 318 -32.40 -30.74 -7.19
N THR A 319 -32.71 -30.28 -5.97
CA THR A 319 -31.72 -29.67 -5.07
C THR A 319 -30.50 -30.58 -4.82
N ARG A 320 -30.68 -31.91 -4.83
CA ARG A 320 -29.57 -32.88 -4.67
C ARG A 320 -28.54 -32.86 -5.81
N ARG A 321 -28.86 -32.19 -6.92
CA ARG A 321 -28.01 -31.99 -8.10
C ARG A 321 -27.17 -30.71 -8.01
N LEU A 322 -27.23 -30.03 -6.88
CA LEU A 322 -26.24 -29.06 -6.45
C LEU A 322 -25.20 -29.78 -5.59
N SER A 323 -23.97 -29.27 -5.60
CA SER A 323 -22.87 -29.76 -4.74
C SER A 323 -22.93 -29.00 -3.42
N GLY A 324 -22.50 -29.62 -2.31
CA GLY A 324 -22.41 -28.95 -0.99
C GLY A 324 -21.66 -27.63 -1.10
N ARG A 325 -20.51 -27.66 -1.78
CA ARG A 325 -19.83 -26.50 -2.36
C ARG A 325 -19.82 -26.58 -3.88
N HIS A 326 -20.51 -25.67 -4.56
CA HIS A 326 -20.77 -25.75 -6.00
C HIS A 326 -20.00 -24.70 -6.81
N ALA A 327 -20.12 -23.44 -6.42
CA ALA A 327 -19.40 -22.34 -7.04
C ALA A 327 -18.84 -21.42 -5.98
N VAL A 328 -17.84 -20.64 -6.35
CA VAL A 328 -17.17 -19.71 -5.45
C VAL A 328 -17.07 -18.36 -6.14
N ILE A 329 -17.48 -17.30 -5.46
CA ILE A 329 -17.26 -15.93 -5.91
C ILE A 329 -16.27 -15.25 -4.98
N ARG A 330 -15.24 -14.62 -5.55
CA ARG A 330 -14.22 -13.90 -4.80
C ARG A 330 -13.92 -12.54 -5.38
N ARG A 331 -13.40 -11.65 -4.54
CA ARG A 331 -12.90 -10.35 -4.96
C ARG A 331 -11.49 -10.48 -5.54
N THR A 332 -11.22 -9.73 -6.60
CA THR A 332 -9.89 -9.54 -7.18
C THR A 332 -9.58 -8.06 -7.34
N ARG A 333 -8.36 -7.72 -7.76
CA ARG A 333 -7.97 -6.33 -8.09
C ARG A 333 -8.83 -5.73 -9.20
N ASN A 334 -9.40 -6.56 -10.08
CA ASN A 334 -10.14 -6.14 -11.27
C ASN A 334 -11.66 -6.33 -11.13
N GLY A 335 -12.18 -6.60 -9.93
CA GLY A 335 -13.62 -6.80 -9.70
C GLY A 335 -13.90 -8.12 -9.00
N PHE A 336 -14.91 -8.85 -9.47
CA PHE A 336 -15.33 -10.14 -8.90
C PHE A 336 -15.22 -11.24 -9.96
N GLU A 337 -14.83 -12.44 -9.53
CA GLU A 337 -14.75 -13.62 -10.39
C GLU A 337 -15.54 -14.77 -9.77
N ILE A 338 -16.03 -15.66 -10.63
CA ILE A 338 -16.69 -16.91 -10.25
C ILE A 338 -15.87 -18.11 -10.70
N GLU A 339 -15.84 -19.15 -9.88
CA GLU A 339 -15.17 -20.41 -10.16
C GLU A 339 -16.12 -21.60 -9.93
N ASP A 340 -16.12 -22.55 -10.86
CA ASP A 340 -16.84 -23.83 -10.72
C ASP A 340 -15.97 -24.85 -9.99
N VAL A 341 -16.39 -25.23 -8.78
CA VAL A 341 -15.74 -26.28 -7.97
C VAL A 341 -16.59 -27.54 -7.86
N SER A 342 -17.72 -27.56 -8.57
CA SER A 342 -18.77 -28.55 -8.39
C SER A 342 -18.43 -29.92 -9.00
N ARG A 343 -19.33 -30.89 -8.71
CA ARG A 343 -19.39 -32.18 -9.39
C ARG A 343 -20.21 -32.12 -10.69
N TYR A 344 -21.21 -31.25 -10.74
CA TYR A 344 -22.25 -31.28 -11.79
C TYR A 344 -22.04 -30.22 -12.88
N GLY A 345 -20.99 -29.42 -12.77
CA GLY A 345 -20.65 -28.32 -13.66
C GLY A 345 -21.55 -27.11 -13.44
N LEU A 346 -21.02 -25.93 -13.77
CA LEU A 346 -21.75 -24.68 -13.82
C LEU A 346 -21.67 -24.08 -15.23
N LEU A 347 -22.74 -23.44 -15.70
CA LEU A 347 -22.75 -22.77 -17.00
C LEU A 347 -22.80 -21.26 -16.80
N LEU A 348 -21.92 -20.55 -17.53
CA LEU A 348 -21.93 -19.11 -17.67
C LEU A 348 -22.42 -18.78 -19.07
N ASP A 349 -23.57 -18.11 -19.18
CA ASP A 349 -24.26 -17.85 -20.45
C ASP A 349 -24.40 -19.11 -21.33
N GLY A 350 -24.68 -20.26 -20.69
CA GLY A 350 -24.86 -21.55 -21.36
C GLY A 350 -23.57 -22.30 -21.70
N VAL A 351 -22.40 -21.76 -21.35
CA VAL A 351 -21.09 -22.38 -21.62
C VAL A 351 -20.42 -22.78 -20.31
N TRP A 352 -19.92 -24.01 -20.22
CA TRP A 352 -19.10 -24.43 -19.09
C TRP A 352 -17.68 -23.85 -19.22
N PRO A 353 -17.23 -22.96 -18.31
CA PRO A 353 -15.88 -22.39 -18.39
C PRO A 353 -14.77 -23.40 -18.12
N GLY A 354 -15.10 -24.56 -17.53
CA GLY A 354 -14.18 -25.58 -17.06
C GLY A 354 -14.00 -25.52 -15.54
N LYS A 355 -13.74 -26.68 -14.94
CA LYS A 355 -13.57 -26.82 -13.50
C LYS A 355 -12.35 -26.05 -13.00
N ASN A 356 -12.50 -25.38 -11.85
CA ASN A 356 -11.49 -24.57 -11.19
C ASN A 356 -10.86 -23.48 -12.08
N LYS A 357 -11.64 -22.96 -13.04
CA LYS A 357 -11.23 -21.85 -13.90
C LYS A 357 -11.99 -20.60 -13.49
N PRO A 358 -11.32 -19.60 -12.87
CA PRO A 358 -11.96 -18.35 -12.53
C PRO A 358 -12.38 -17.57 -13.78
N VAL A 359 -13.57 -16.97 -13.74
CA VAL A 359 -14.11 -16.14 -14.82
C VAL A 359 -14.62 -14.82 -14.24
N PRO A 360 -14.23 -13.66 -14.80
CA PRO A 360 -14.70 -12.37 -14.32
C PRO A 360 -16.21 -12.22 -14.53
N LEU A 361 -16.89 -11.79 -13.47
CA LEU A 361 -18.32 -11.48 -13.49
C LEU A 361 -18.58 -10.18 -14.27
N ARG A 362 -19.65 -10.18 -15.05
CA ARG A 362 -20.12 -9.01 -15.82
C ARG A 362 -21.62 -8.84 -15.65
N THR A 363 -22.09 -7.60 -15.61
CA THR A 363 -23.52 -7.30 -15.58
C THR A 363 -24.23 -7.96 -16.77
N GLY A 364 -25.34 -8.65 -16.50
CA GLY A 364 -26.14 -9.42 -17.46
C GLY A 364 -25.71 -10.88 -17.65
N MET A 365 -24.59 -11.32 -17.06
CA MET A 365 -24.18 -12.73 -17.12
C MET A 365 -25.19 -13.62 -16.42
N LYS A 366 -25.61 -14.69 -17.09
CA LYS A 366 -26.44 -15.75 -16.53
C LYS A 366 -25.58 -16.88 -15.98
N ILE A 367 -25.88 -17.30 -14.76
CA ILE A 367 -25.17 -18.34 -14.04
C ILE A 367 -26.17 -19.47 -13.78
N GLU A 368 -25.96 -20.62 -14.41
CA GLU A 368 -26.77 -21.81 -14.19
C GLU A 368 -25.94 -22.84 -13.41
N MET A 369 -26.41 -23.19 -12.21
CA MET A 369 -25.68 -24.03 -11.25
C MET A 369 -25.73 -25.54 -11.59
N SER A 370 -25.99 -25.90 -12.84
CA SER A 370 -25.87 -27.28 -13.30
C SER A 370 -25.68 -27.32 -14.81
N ALA A 371 -24.58 -27.91 -15.25
CA ALA A 371 -24.37 -28.20 -16.67
C ALA A 371 -25.15 -29.43 -17.13
N SER A 372 -25.52 -30.31 -16.20
CA SER A 372 -26.12 -31.62 -16.49
C SER A 372 -27.65 -31.61 -16.60
N ILE A 373 -28.32 -30.74 -15.83
CA ILE A 373 -29.78 -30.64 -15.81
C ILE A 373 -30.12 -29.17 -15.80
N LYS A 374 -30.84 -28.71 -16.83
CA LYS A 374 -31.21 -27.32 -16.96
C LYS A 374 -32.26 -26.91 -15.93
N GLY A 375 -32.25 -25.63 -15.55
CA GLY A 375 -33.34 -25.05 -14.77
C GLY A 375 -33.25 -25.24 -13.25
N ILE A 376 -32.16 -25.81 -12.71
CA ILE A 376 -32.08 -26.10 -11.27
C ILE A 376 -32.01 -24.81 -10.44
N VAL A 377 -30.95 -24.03 -10.63
CA VAL A 377 -30.80 -22.68 -10.07
C VAL A 377 -30.21 -21.80 -11.14
N LEU A 378 -30.92 -20.74 -11.51
CA LEU A 378 -30.47 -19.75 -12.47
C LEU A 378 -30.38 -18.38 -11.79
N LEU A 379 -29.17 -17.83 -11.78
CA LEU A 379 -28.89 -16.48 -11.30
C LEU A 379 -28.53 -15.57 -12.48
N GLU A 380 -28.77 -14.28 -12.31
CA GLU A 380 -28.31 -13.22 -13.20
C GLU A 380 -27.48 -12.21 -12.42
N VAL A 381 -26.29 -11.89 -12.93
CA VAL A 381 -25.45 -10.83 -12.40
C VAL A 381 -26.08 -9.48 -12.75
N SER A 382 -26.86 -8.96 -11.82
CA SER A 382 -27.66 -7.76 -12.03
C SER A 382 -26.89 -6.45 -11.83
N ALA A 383 -25.80 -6.45 -11.08
CA ALA A 383 -24.88 -5.31 -10.98
C ALA A 383 -23.49 -5.76 -10.53
N VAL A 384 -22.46 -5.10 -11.04
CA VAL A 384 -21.07 -5.20 -10.54
C VAL A 384 -20.62 -3.79 -10.17
N MET A 385 -20.34 -3.59 -8.88
CA MET A 385 -19.94 -2.33 -8.26
C MET A 385 -18.48 -2.42 -7.75
N PRO A 386 -17.79 -1.29 -7.51
CA PRO A 386 -16.42 -1.31 -6.99
C PRO A 386 -16.24 -2.08 -5.66
N HIS A 387 -17.31 -2.14 -4.86
CA HIS A 387 -17.34 -2.74 -3.54
C HIS A 387 -18.26 -3.96 -3.44
N GLY A 388 -18.89 -4.43 -4.53
CA GLY A 388 -19.81 -5.56 -4.44
C GLY A 388 -20.42 -6.04 -5.75
N VAL A 389 -21.10 -7.18 -5.70
CA VAL A 389 -21.86 -7.77 -6.81
C VAL A 389 -23.26 -8.15 -6.34
N ILE A 390 -24.26 -7.95 -7.20
CA ILE A 390 -25.67 -8.28 -6.92
C ILE A 390 -26.14 -9.37 -7.88
N LEU A 391 -26.65 -10.47 -7.33
CA LEU A 391 -27.19 -11.60 -8.07
C LEU A 391 -28.68 -11.76 -7.79
N HIS A 392 -29.49 -11.82 -8.85
CA HIS A 392 -30.91 -12.13 -8.73
C HIS A 392 -31.20 -13.54 -9.24
N ARG A 393 -32.14 -14.25 -8.60
CA ARG A 393 -32.72 -15.45 -9.20
C ARG A 393 -33.58 -15.08 -10.42
N ILE A 394 -33.48 -15.88 -11.47
CA ILE A 394 -34.30 -15.76 -12.70
C ILE A 394 -35.06 -17.06 -13.03
N ASP A 395 -35.10 -17.99 -12.08
CA ASP A 395 -35.88 -19.23 -12.11
C ASP A 395 -37.22 -19.07 -11.36
N GLU A 396 -37.93 -20.18 -11.10
CA GLU A 396 -39.18 -20.20 -10.32
C GLU A 396 -39.04 -19.57 -8.92
N GLY A 397 -37.82 -19.51 -8.38
CA GLY A 397 -37.47 -18.83 -7.13
C GLY A 397 -37.18 -17.33 -7.27
N ALA A 398 -37.45 -16.69 -8.41
CA ALA A 398 -37.10 -15.28 -8.68
C ALA A 398 -37.56 -14.28 -7.60
N ARG A 399 -38.66 -14.58 -6.90
CA ARG A 399 -39.19 -13.74 -5.82
C ARG A 399 -38.74 -14.19 -4.42
N ALA A 400 -38.08 -15.32 -4.30
CA ALA A 400 -37.62 -15.82 -3.01
C ALA A 400 -36.41 -15.00 -2.53
N GLU A 401 -35.38 -14.86 -3.37
CA GLU A 401 -34.07 -14.41 -2.90
C GLU A 401 -33.32 -13.55 -3.93
N CYS A 402 -32.61 -12.54 -3.40
CA CYS A 402 -31.55 -11.79 -4.06
C CYS A 402 -30.30 -11.85 -3.17
N PHE A 403 -29.12 -11.94 -3.78
CA PHE A 403 -27.84 -12.03 -3.07
C PHE A 403 -26.99 -10.79 -3.34
N VAL A 404 -26.51 -10.15 -2.29
CA VAL A 404 -25.60 -9.01 -2.36
C VAL A 404 -24.29 -9.43 -1.70
N LEU A 405 -23.25 -9.56 -2.51
CA LEU A 405 -21.91 -9.88 -2.02
C LEU A 405 -21.13 -8.58 -1.98
N LEU A 406 -20.63 -8.22 -0.82
CA LEU A 406 -19.88 -6.99 -0.57
C LEU A 406 -18.44 -7.36 -0.25
N ALA A 407 -17.52 -6.50 -0.67
CA ALA A 407 -16.16 -6.59 -0.21
C ALA A 407 -16.11 -6.16 1.26
N ALA A 408 -15.50 -7.00 2.10
CA ALA A 408 -15.33 -6.72 3.51
C ALA A 408 -14.59 -5.38 3.70
N ASP A 409 -15.07 -4.64 4.70
CA ASP A 409 -14.55 -3.34 5.15
C ASP A 409 -14.23 -2.31 4.06
N THR A 410 -14.96 -2.36 2.94
CA THR A 410 -14.75 -1.50 1.79
C THR A 410 -15.87 -0.47 1.64
N HIS A 411 -15.52 0.80 1.84
CA HIS A 411 -16.41 1.92 1.54
C HIS A 411 -16.41 2.23 0.02
N PRO A 412 -17.58 2.31 -0.64
CA PRO A 412 -17.66 2.56 -2.09
C PRO A 412 -17.27 3.97 -2.56
N GLY A 413 -17.17 4.90 -1.62
CA GLY A 413 -17.10 6.34 -1.88
C GLY A 413 -18.50 6.95 -2.05
N TYR A 414 -18.61 8.26 -1.83
CA TYR A 414 -19.83 9.03 -2.09
C TYR A 414 -19.49 10.33 -2.85
N PRO A 415 -20.17 10.64 -3.96
CA PRO A 415 -21.16 9.81 -4.64
C PRO A 415 -20.55 8.52 -5.20
N LEU A 416 -21.35 7.45 -5.26
CA LEU A 416 -20.92 6.18 -5.82
C LEU A 416 -20.51 6.36 -7.29
N ALA A 417 -19.34 5.82 -7.66
CA ALA A 417 -18.89 5.82 -9.04
C ALA A 417 -19.92 5.15 -9.97
N ARG A 418 -20.08 5.69 -11.18
CA ARG A 418 -21.00 5.14 -12.17
C ARG A 418 -20.63 3.69 -12.47
N HIS A 419 -21.63 2.82 -12.46
CA HIS A 419 -21.50 1.40 -12.75
C HIS A 419 -22.73 0.93 -13.53
N ASN A 420 -22.60 -0.22 -14.20
CA ASN A 420 -23.71 -0.81 -14.94
C ASN A 420 -24.55 -1.68 -14.00
N ALA A 421 -25.84 -1.36 -13.90
CA ALA A 421 -26.83 -2.12 -13.15
C ALA A 421 -28.08 -2.36 -14.02
N LEU A 422 -28.65 -3.57 -13.93
CA LEU A 422 -29.95 -3.88 -14.49
C LEU A 422 -31.05 -3.18 -13.68
N PRO A 423 -32.25 -2.92 -14.26
CA PRO A 423 -33.29 -2.15 -13.60
C PRO A 423 -33.68 -2.65 -12.20
N LYS A 424 -33.72 -3.98 -11.99
CA LYS A 424 -34.03 -4.59 -10.69
C LYS A 424 -32.98 -4.27 -9.61
N ALA A 425 -31.69 -4.27 -9.98
CA ALA A 425 -30.62 -3.90 -9.06
C ALA A 425 -30.58 -2.39 -8.81
N ALA A 426 -30.88 -1.57 -9.82
CA ALA A 426 -30.89 -0.11 -9.67
C ALA A 426 -31.92 0.40 -8.65
N THR A 427 -32.99 -0.37 -8.41
CA THR A 427 -34.01 -0.05 -7.40
C THR A 427 -33.66 -0.51 -5.98
N LEU A 428 -32.63 -1.36 -5.81
CA LEU A 428 -32.24 -1.83 -4.48
C LEU A 428 -31.61 -0.71 -3.63
N PRO A 429 -31.68 -0.82 -2.30
CA PRO A 429 -30.91 0.04 -1.41
C PRO A 429 -29.41 -0.15 -1.60
N LEU A 430 -28.64 0.92 -1.38
CA LEU A 430 -27.18 0.83 -1.43
C LEU A 430 -26.64 0.35 -0.08
N PHE A 431 -25.98 -0.80 -0.10
CA PHE A 431 -25.34 -1.39 1.06
C PHE A 431 -23.82 -1.34 0.95
N MET A 432 -23.15 -1.30 2.09
CA MET A 432 -21.71 -1.51 2.22
C MET A 432 -21.40 -2.31 3.48
N HIS A 433 -20.20 -2.88 3.54
CA HIS A 433 -19.65 -3.43 4.77
C HIS A 433 -18.46 -2.58 5.21
N HIS A 434 -18.50 -2.07 6.43
CA HIS A 434 -17.47 -1.21 6.98
C HIS A 434 -17.38 -1.36 8.50
N GLN A 435 -16.18 -1.31 9.06
CA GLN A 435 -15.91 -1.44 10.50
C GLN A 435 -16.50 -2.73 11.09
N GLY A 436 -16.48 -3.83 10.33
CA GLY A 436 -16.94 -5.15 10.76
C GLY A 436 -18.44 -5.40 10.64
N GLY A 437 -19.24 -4.50 10.07
CA GLY A 437 -20.67 -4.74 9.88
C GLY A 437 -21.30 -4.01 8.69
N PHE A 438 -22.60 -4.24 8.49
CA PHE A 438 -23.33 -3.71 7.34
C PHE A 438 -23.90 -2.32 7.59
N TRP A 439 -23.80 -1.46 6.58
CA TRP A 439 -24.36 -0.12 6.58
C TRP A 439 -25.25 0.09 5.36
N HIS A 440 -26.27 0.91 5.52
CA HIS A 440 -27.05 1.47 4.42
C HIS A 440 -26.56 2.89 4.12
N ILE A 441 -26.44 3.23 2.83
CA ILE A 441 -26.11 4.58 2.36
C ILE A 441 -27.34 5.17 1.66
N ASP A 442 -27.87 6.28 2.17
CA ASP A 442 -28.89 7.05 1.46
C ASP A 442 -28.27 7.70 0.21
N GLN A 443 -28.72 7.27 -0.97
CA GLN A 443 -28.16 7.72 -2.24
C GLN A 443 -28.40 9.21 -2.54
N LEU A 444 -29.37 9.86 -1.88
CA LEU A 444 -29.65 11.28 -2.08
C LEU A 444 -28.80 12.17 -1.15
N THR A 445 -28.65 11.74 0.11
CA THR A 445 -28.02 12.56 1.15
C THR A 445 -26.59 12.13 1.48
N GLY A 446 -26.19 10.93 1.08
CA GLY A 446 -24.93 10.30 1.49
C GLY A 446 -24.93 9.84 2.95
N LYS A 447 -26.08 9.92 3.65
CA LYS A 447 -26.16 9.54 5.06
C LYS A 447 -25.98 8.04 5.21
N GLU A 448 -24.98 7.66 5.99
CA GLU A 448 -24.72 6.28 6.38
C GLU A 448 -25.51 5.92 7.63
N THR A 449 -26.09 4.73 7.66
CA THR A 449 -26.83 4.21 8.81
C THR A 449 -26.43 2.77 9.08
N ALA A 450 -25.90 2.52 10.27
CA ALA A 450 -25.53 1.20 10.75
C ALA A 450 -26.75 0.27 10.79
N LEU A 451 -26.59 -0.94 10.26
CA LEU A 451 -27.66 -1.94 10.22
C LEU A 451 -27.50 -2.91 11.38
N ALA A 452 -28.44 -2.83 12.32
CA ALA A 452 -28.52 -3.75 13.46
C ALA A 452 -29.96 -4.29 13.61
N PRO A 453 -30.16 -5.46 14.25
CA PRO A 453 -31.48 -6.04 14.54
C PRO A 453 -32.26 -5.23 15.59
N THR A 454 -32.56 -3.97 15.30
CA THR A 454 -33.25 -3.04 16.20
C THR A 454 -34.57 -2.60 15.58
N PRO A 455 -35.59 -2.25 16.41
CA PRO A 455 -36.90 -1.84 15.91
C PRO A 455 -36.89 -0.47 15.18
N LYS A 456 -35.79 0.30 15.25
CA LYS A 456 -35.67 1.65 14.69
C LYS A 456 -35.03 1.68 13.28
N GLN A 457 -35.40 0.75 12.40
CA GLN A 457 -35.03 0.82 10.97
C GLN A 457 -36.04 1.59 10.12
N GLU A 458 -37.07 2.12 10.75
CA GLU A 458 -38.08 2.96 10.11
C GLU A 458 -37.40 4.17 9.47
N LYS A 459 -37.54 4.31 8.14
CA LYS A 459 -37.04 5.41 7.27
C LYS A 459 -35.68 5.19 6.57
N LEU A 460 -35.26 3.95 6.34
CA LEU A 460 -34.18 3.70 5.36
C LEU A 460 -34.70 3.91 3.92
N SER A 461 -33.97 4.67 3.11
CA SER A 461 -34.36 4.95 1.74
C SER A 461 -34.46 3.66 0.92
N ARG A 462 -35.51 3.51 0.11
CA ARG A 462 -35.75 2.32 -0.75
C ARG A 462 -35.89 0.99 0.01
N ILE A 463 -36.08 1.03 1.34
CA ILE A 463 -36.42 -0.14 2.14
C ILE A 463 -37.89 0.00 2.56
N PRO A 464 -38.78 -0.92 2.16
CA PRO A 464 -40.16 -0.93 2.60
C PRO A 464 -40.26 -1.03 4.12
N ALA A 465 -41.22 -0.33 4.74
CA ALA A 465 -41.37 -0.26 6.20
C ALA A 465 -41.63 -1.64 6.87
N HIS A 466 -42.20 -2.60 6.13
CA HIS A 466 -42.43 -3.97 6.59
C HIS A 466 -41.21 -4.89 6.43
N THR A 467 -40.02 -4.33 6.16
CA THR A 467 -38.76 -5.07 6.03
C THR A 467 -38.01 -5.03 7.35
N ARG A 468 -37.53 -6.19 7.81
CA ARG A 468 -36.67 -6.29 8.99
C ARG A 468 -35.27 -6.75 8.60
N PHE A 469 -34.24 -6.23 9.27
CA PHE A 469 -32.89 -6.77 9.22
C PHE A 469 -32.70 -7.90 10.25
N ALA A 470 -32.05 -8.96 9.83
CA ALA A 470 -31.59 -10.05 10.66
C ALA A 470 -30.08 -10.21 10.51
N SER A 471 -29.39 -10.48 11.62
CA SER A 471 -27.94 -10.71 11.66
C SER A 471 -27.53 -12.13 11.24
N ASP A 472 -28.50 -12.96 10.87
CA ASP A 472 -28.29 -14.27 10.27
C ASP A 472 -28.73 -14.18 8.78
N PRO A 473 -27.97 -14.77 7.84
CA PRO A 473 -28.39 -14.83 6.45
C PRO A 473 -29.62 -15.72 6.23
N TYR A 474 -29.90 -16.73 7.05
CA TYR A 474 -31.03 -17.67 6.92
C TYR A 474 -31.87 -17.79 8.20
N PRO A 475 -32.44 -16.70 8.73
CA PRO A 475 -33.07 -16.66 10.06
C PRO A 475 -34.37 -17.45 10.17
N GLU A 476 -34.99 -17.82 9.05
CA GLU A 476 -36.13 -18.74 8.99
C GLU A 476 -35.71 -20.22 9.09
N HIS A 477 -34.41 -20.51 9.00
CA HIS A 477 -33.84 -21.84 9.08
C HIS A 477 -32.89 -21.93 10.28
N TRP A 478 -33.05 -22.95 11.12
CA TRP A 478 -32.11 -23.24 12.19
C TRP A 478 -30.88 -23.97 11.63
N ILE A 479 -30.04 -23.25 10.87
CA ILE A 479 -28.81 -23.81 10.31
C ILE A 479 -27.84 -24.12 11.45
N VAL A 480 -27.41 -25.38 11.56
CA VAL A 480 -26.45 -25.86 12.56
C VAL A 480 -25.06 -25.86 11.95
N ARG A 481 -24.12 -25.10 12.51
CA ARG A 481 -22.70 -25.10 12.12
C ARG A 481 -21.83 -25.49 13.33
N SER A 482 -21.42 -26.75 13.40
CA SER A 482 -20.70 -27.40 14.49
C SER A 482 -19.26 -26.87 14.70
N GLY A 483 -18.76 -26.01 13.80
CA GLY A 483 -17.42 -25.42 13.87
C GLY A 483 -17.35 -23.91 14.19
N ALA A 484 -18.50 -23.21 14.26
CA ALA A 484 -18.52 -21.80 14.62
C ALA A 484 -18.68 -21.69 16.15
N ALA A 485 -17.60 -21.31 16.85
CA ALA A 485 -17.68 -20.96 18.26
C ALA A 485 -18.79 -19.91 18.44
N HIS A 486 -19.89 -20.34 19.06
CA HIS A 486 -20.93 -19.46 19.56
C HIS A 486 -20.28 -18.49 20.55
N SER A 487 -20.11 -17.23 20.18
CA SER A 487 -20.21 -16.14 21.15
C SER A 487 -21.69 -15.87 21.31
N PRO A 488 -22.34 -16.30 22.40
CA PRO A 488 -23.71 -15.88 22.66
C PRO A 488 -23.72 -14.37 22.87
N ALA A 489 -24.64 -13.69 22.19
CA ALA A 489 -24.98 -12.31 22.47
C ALA A 489 -25.36 -12.18 23.96
N ALA A 490 -24.76 -11.22 24.65
CA ALA A 490 -25.22 -10.82 25.97
C ALA A 490 -26.67 -10.30 25.87
N ALA A 491 -27.50 -10.79 26.78
CA ALA A 491 -28.92 -10.45 26.94
C ALA A 491 -29.15 -8.97 27.28
#